data_AF-A0A453IVI3-F1
#
_entry.id   AF-A0A453IVI3-F1
#
_cell.length_a   1.000
_cell.length_b   1.000
_cell.length_c   1.000
_cell.angle_alpha   90.00
_cell.angle_beta   90.00
_cell.angle_gamma   90.00
#
_symmetry.space_group_name_H-M   'P 1'
#
loop_
_entity.id
_entity.type
_entity.pdbx_description
1 polymer ?
#
loop_
_entity_poly.entity_id
_entity_poly.type
_entity_poly.pdbx_seq_one_letter_code
_entity_poly.pdbx_strand_id
1 'polypeptide(L)'
;MEFNCFGENSVANNFGGKDSPQMHKSVLNSKATEDSLCTFAKWEPRHGQFRFRHPWSQYQKLGTLCRQCASSMEALASYVITTSKTQCPAAANPELSCKVRKTCGEMSLHSSKVLRDLAMATRTMTVPSPVNITMATAVKAAESLRSELAENTALLQVMHVAVTATLLADLVDRVKEIAECVDVLARLAHFKNPEDTKNVVVSTVSRGIDEPLPDVVIL
;
A
#
# COMPACT_ATOMS: atom_id res chain seq x y z
N MET A 1 -24.50 20.87 19.16
CA MET A 1 -24.72 19.62 18.40
C MET A 1 -23.44 19.36 17.65
N GLU A 2 -22.65 18.42 18.16
CA GLU A 2 -21.22 18.30 17.92
C GLU A 2 -20.93 17.68 16.55
N PHE A 3 -20.17 18.40 15.73
CA PHE A 3 -19.49 17.86 14.55
C PHE A 3 -18.15 17.27 15.01
N ASN A 4 -18.06 15.94 15.07
CA ASN A 4 -16.79 15.20 15.15
C ASN A 4 -16.90 13.97 14.24
N CYS A 5 -16.96 14.18 12.91
CA CYS A 5 -16.94 13.11 11.90
C CYS A 5 -15.53 12.70 11.48
N PHE A 6 -14.49 13.33 12.03
CA PHE A 6 -13.11 12.89 11.87
C PHE A 6 -12.56 12.55 13.24
N GLY A 7 -12.79 11.30 13.66
CA GLY A 7 -11.95 10.68 14.66
C GLY A 7 -10.55 10.53 14.08
N GLU A 8 -9.73 11.57 14.24
CA GLU A 8 -8.28 11.45 14.23
C GLU A 8 -7.86 10.52 15.36
N ASN A 9 -7.89 9.21 15.10
CA ASN A 9 -6.90 8.34 15.70
C ASN A 9 -5.65 8.47 14.85
N SER A 10 -4.77 9.38 15.27
CA SER A 10 -3.35 9.36 14.94
C SER A 10 -2.81 7.94 15.17
N VAL A 11 -2.71 7.15 14.10
CA VAL A 11 -1.75 6.03 14.01
C VAL A 11 -0.53 6.57 13.28
N ALA A 12 -0.01 7.69 13.79
CA ALA A 12 1.36 8.11 13.54
C ALA A 12 2.13 7.91 14.85
N ASN A 13 3.13 7.04 14.77
CA ASN A 13 4.17 6.75 15.77
C ASN A 13 3.78 5.83 16.94
N ASN A 14 4.00 4.53 16.71
CA ASN A 14 4.96 3.73 17.50
C ASN A 14 5.33 2.46 16.71
N PHE A 15 6.20 2.58 15.70
CA PHE A 15 6.91 1.43 15.12
C PHE A 15 8.14 1.08 15.98
N GLY A 16 7.92 0.92 17.28
CA GLY A 16 8.94 0.63 18.26
C GLY A 16 8.42 -0.31 19.32
N GLY A 17 8.75 -1.59 19.18
CA GLY A 17 8.68 -2.58 20.25
C GLY A 17 7.31 -3.21 20.52
N LYS A 18 7.23 -4.53 20.27
CA LYS A 18 6.33 -5.56 20.81
C LYS A 18 5.02 -5.99 20.11
N ASP A 19 4.38 -5.25 19.19
CA ASP A 19 3.06 -5.66 18.65
C ASP A 19 2.97 -5.84 17.11
N SER A 20 4.01 -6.37 16.44
CA SER A 20 4.11 -6.34 14.97
C SER A 20 3.40 -7.43 14.14
N PRO A 21 2.98 -8.63 14.62
CA PRO A 21 2.39 -9.65 13.74
C PRO A 21 0.86 -9.62 13.65
N GLN A 22 0.18 -8.56 14.10
CA GLN A 22 -1.30 -8.54 14.12
C GLN A 22 -1.94 -7.35 13.40
N MET A 23 -1.14 -6.44 12.83
CA MET A 23 -1.66 -5.25 12.15
C MET A 23 -2.58 -5.60 10.97
N HIS A 24 -2.30 -6.70 10.25
CA HIS A 24 -3.11 -7.16 9.12
C HIS A 24 -4.50 -7.68 9.54
N LYS A 25 -4.72 -8.03 10.81
CA LYS A 25 -6.06 -8.43 11.31
C LYS A 25 -7.09 -7.31 11.19
N SER A 26 -6.66 -6.05 11.32
CA SER A 26 -7.53 -4.89 11.10
C SER A 26 -8.05 -4.86 9.66
N VAL A 27 -7.19 -5.14 8.69
CA VAL A 27 -7.53 -5.20 7.26
C VAL A 27 -8.45 -6.38 6.97
N LEU A 28 -8.21 -7.55 7.57
CA LEU A 28 -9.08 -8.72 7.39
C LEU A 28 -10.52 -8.45 7.84
N ASN A 29 -10.70 -7.71 8.93
CA ASN A 29 -12.01 -7.40 9.50
C ASN A 29 -12.65 -6.12 8.95
N SER A 30 -12.03 -5.44 7.98
CA SER A 30 -12.48 -4.12 7.51
C SER A 30 -13.72 -4.15 6.61
N LYS A 31 -14.09 -5.30 6.05
CA LYS A 31 -15.07 -5.40 4.95
C LYS A 31 -16.42 -4.74 5.26
N ALA A 32 -17.03 -5.06 6.40
CA ALA A 32 -18.35 -4.55 6.75
C ALA A 32 -18.35 -3.01 6.90
N THR A 33 -17.30 -2.48 7.51
CA THR A 33 -17.09 -1.04 7.69
C THR A 33 -16.88 -0.36 6.34
N GLU A 34 -16.00 -0.89 5.48
CA GLU A 34 -15.73 -0.36 4.15
C GLU A 34 -16.98 -0.35 3.24
N ASP A 35 -17.76 -1.43 3.25
CA ASP A 35 -18.98 -1.53 2.44
C ASP A 35 -20.06 -0.54 2.92
N SER A 36 -20.17 -0.36 4.24
CA SER A 36 -21.05 0.65 4.83
C SER A 36 -20.63 2.06 4.43
N LEU A 37 -19.33 2.40 4.59
CA LEU A 37 -18.78 3.70 4.20
C LEU A 37 -18.96 3.97 2.70
N CYS A 38 -18.70 2.99 1.84
CA CYS A 38 -18.92 3.13 0.40
C CYS A 38 -20.40 3.40 0.05
N THR A 39 -21.32 2.77 0.79
CA THR A 39 -22.75 3.01 0.60
C THR A 39 -23.13 4.43 0.98
N PHE A 40 -22.62 4.97 2.08
CA PHE A 40 -22.83 6.37 2.47
C PHE A 40 -22.20 7.35 1.48
N ALA A 41 -20.95 7.09 1.08
CA ALA A 41 -20.19 7.96 0.19
C ALA A 41 -20.85 8.16 -1.20
N LYS A 42 -21.62 7.16 -1.67
CA LYS A 42 -22.41 7.27 -2.91
C LYS A 42 -23.50 8.35 -2.85
N TRP A 43 -23.97 8.70 -1.65
CA TRP A 43 -25.01 9.72 -1.43
C TRP A 43 -24.44 11.11 -1.15
N GLU A 44 -23.13 11.22 -0.95
CA GLU A 44 -22.52 12.51 -0.62
C GLU A 44 -22.58 13.46 -1.83
N PRO A 45 -23.00 14.72 -1.62
CA PRO A 45 -22.85 15.74 -2.65
C PRO A 45 -21.36 15.96 -2.94
N ARG A 46 -21.06 16.61 -4.05
CA ARG A 46 -19.67 16.96 -4.40
C ARG A 46 -19.04 17.81 -3.28
N HIS A 47 -17.88 17.38 -2.76
CA HIS A 47 -17.12 18.14 -1.76
C HIS A 47 -15.62 17.84 -1.86
N GLY A 48 -14.80 18.82 -1.46
CA GLY A 48 -13.34 18.69 -1.42
C GLY A 48 -12.72 18.12 -2.70
N GLN A 49 -12.06 16.97 -2.57
CA GLN A 49 -11.42 16.26 -3.68
C GLN A 49 -12.35 15.24 -4.37
N PHE A 50 -13.52 14.97 -3.79
CA PHE A 50 -14.50 14.02 -4.29
C PHE A 50 -15.45 14.70 -5.27
N ARG A 51 -15.45 14.23 -6.52
CA ARG A 51 -16.23 14.82 -7.62
C ARG A 51 -17.59 14.14 -7.76
N PHE A 52 -18.47 14.74 -8.56
CA PHE A 52 -19.70 14.07 -8.97
C PHE A 52 -19.38 12.76 -9.69
N ARG A 53 -20.14 11.68 -9.40
CA ARG A 53 -19.88 10.31 -9.89
C ARG A 53 -18.48 9.79 -9.56
N HIS A 54 -18.00 10.07 -8.34
CA HIS A 54 -16.73 9.52 -7.84
C HIS A 54 -16.71 7.97 -7.94
N PRO A 55 -15.57 7.34 -8.31
CA PRO A 55 -15.52 5.89 -8.57
C PRO A 55 -15.44 5.06 -7.28
N TRP A 56 -16.46 5.15 -6.43
CA TRP A 56 -16.53 4.46 -5.13
C TRP A 56 -16.36 2.93 -5.24
N SER A 57 -16.83 2.32 -6.34
CA SER A 57 -16.66 0.88 -6.59
C SER A 57 -15.19 0.44 -6.69
N GLN A 58 -14.29 1.32 -7.14
CA GLN A 58 -12.87 1.01 -7.20
C GLN A 58 -12.22 0.93 -5.82
N TYR A 59 -12.74 1.66 -4.82
CA TYR A 59 -12.29 1.52 -3.44
C TYR A 59 -12.71 0.16 -2.86
N GLN A 60 -13.89 -0.37 -3.21
CA GLN A 60 -14.30 -1.72 -2.80
C GLN A 60 -13.43 -2.80 -3.43
N LYS A 61 -13.07 -2.63 -4.71
CA LYS A 61 -12.13 -3.51 -5.40
C LYS A 61 -10.75 -3.47 -4.73
N LEU A 62 -10.23 -2.28 -4.46
CA LEU A 62 -8.97 -2.07 -3.75
C LEU A 62 -8.99 -2.74 -2.37
N GLY A 63 -10.04 -2.54 -1.58
CA GLY A 63 -10.21 -3.18 -0.27
C GLY A 63 -10.22 -4.70 -0.35
N THR A 64 -10.77 -5.28 -1.42
CA THR A 64 -10.76 -6.74 -1.65
C THR A 64 -9.34 -7.25 -1.91
N LEU A 65 -8.56 -6.57 -2.75
CA LEU A 65 -7.16 -6.90 -2.99
C LEU A 65 -6.32 -6.74 -1.71
N CYS A 66 -6.53 -5.67 -0.95
CA CYS A 66 -5.87 -5.47 0.35
C CYS A 66 -6.15 -6.60 1.33
N ARG A 67 -7.39 -7.09 1.40
CA ARG A 67 -7.75 -8.27 2.22
C ARG A 67 -7.08 -9.55 1.74
N GLN A 68 -7.03 -9.81 0.43
CA GLN A 68 -6.32 -10.97 -0.12
C GLN A 68 -4.83 -10.94 0.20
N CYS A 69 -4.21 -9.76 0.10
CA CYS A 69 -2.83 -9.52 0.53
C CYS A 69 -2.67 -9.79 2.03
N ALA A 70 -3.55 -9.25 2.87
CA ALA A 70 -3.54 -9.49 4.32
C ALA A 70 -3.73 -10.98 4.69
N SER A 71 -4.58 -11.71 3.97
CA SER A 71 -4.75 -13.16 4.17
C SER A 71 -3.48 -13.92 3.83
N SER A 72 -2.78 -13.52 2.75
CA SER A 72 -1.50 -14.11 2.36
C SER A 72 -0.41 -13.83 3.39
N MET A 73 -0.40 -12.62 3.97
CA MET A 73 0.49 -12.25 5.07
C MET A 73 0.22 -13.06 6.35
N GLU A 74 -1.05 -13.29 6.71
CA GLU A 74 -1.42 -14.13 7.86
C GLU A 74 -0.94 -15.58 7.65
N ALA A 75 -1.10 -16.13 6.45
CA ALA A 75 -0.62 -17.47 6.11
C ALA A 75 0.91 -17.57 6.24
N LEU A 76 1.65 -16.59 5.73
CA LEU A 76 3.10 -16.50 5.88
C LEU A 76 3.51 -16.37 7.36
N ALA A 77 2.87 -15.48 8.11
CA ALA A 77 3.17 -15.26 9.53
C ALA A 77 2.91 -16.54 10.35
N SER A 78 1.77 -17.19 10.13
CA SER A 78 1.42 -18.47 10.75
C SER A 78 2.45 -19.56 10.40
N TYR A 79 2.87 -19.63 9.14
CA TYR A 79 3.90 -20.58 8.70
C TYR A 79 5.23 -20.33 9.40
N VAL A 80 5.70 -19.09 9.48
CA VAL A 80 6.96 -18.75 10.17
C VAL A 80 6.88 -19.06 11.67
N ILE A 81 5.75 -18.80 12.33
CA ILE A 81 5.56 -19.10 13.76
C ILE A 81 5.56 -20.61 14.02
N THR A 82 4.88 -21.39 13.17
CA THR A 82 4.83 -22.86 13.33
C THR A 82 6.21 -23.49 13.09
N THR A 83 6.91 -23.05 12.06
CA THR A 83 8.25 -23.55 11.70
C THR A 83 9.34 -23.15 12.68
N SER A 84 9.23 -22.00 13.35
CA SER A 84 10.17 -21.61 14.41
C SER A 84 10.04 -22.45 15.69
N LYS A 85 8.88 -23.07 15.94
CA LYS A 85 8.64 -23.94 17.11
C LYS A 85 9.12 -25.37 16.89
N THR A 86 9.24 -25.81 15.65
CA THR A 86 9.70 -27.15 15.29
C THR A 86 11.17 -27.04 14.85
N GLN A 87 12.10 -27.58 15.64
CA GLN A 87 13.55 -27.52 15.31
C GLN A 87 13.80 -28.01 13.87
N CYS A 88 14.31 -27.12 13.02
CA CYS A 88 14.69 -27.45 11.66
C CYS A 88 16.06 -28.17 11.63
N PRO A 89 16.25 -29.17 10.76
CA PRO A 89 17.57 -29.69 10.45
C PRO A 89 18.45 -28.58 9.85
N ALA A 90 19.75 -28.58 10.18
CA ALA A 90 20.71 -27.70 9.57
C ALA A 90 20.61 -27.78 8.04
N ALA A 91 20.39 -26.64 7.38
CA ALA A 91 20.15 -26.58 5.94
C ALA A 91 21.33 -27.23 5.17
N ALA A 92 21.02 -28.15 4.26
CA ALA A 92 22.01 -28.89 3.47
C ALA A 92 22.89 -28.01 2.57
N ASN A 93 22.54 -26.73 2.38
CA ASN A 93 23.33 -25.76 1.64
C ASN A 93 23.18 -24.34 2.25
N PRO A 94 24.14 -23.89 3.09
CA PRO A 94 24.05 -22.60 3.78
C PRO A 94 24.15 -21.40 2.84
N GLU A 95 24.94 -21.48 1.77
CA GLU A 95 25.12 -20.41 0.79
C GLU A 95 23.82 -20.13 0.02
N LEU A 96 23.17 -21.19 -0.45
CA LEU A 96 21.88 -21.10 -1.14
C LEU A 96 20.77 -20.55 -0.23
N SER A 97 20.74 -20.99 1.04
CA SER A 97 19.80 -20.46 2.03
C SER A 97 20.01 -18.97 2.32
N CYS A 98 21.27 -18.51 2.28
CA CYS A 98 21.63 -17.11 2.46
C CYS A 98 21.17 -16.27 1.26
N LYS A 99 21.38 -16.77 0.03
CA LYS A 99 20.90 -16.13 -1.20
C LYS A 99 19.37 -15.98 -1.20
N VAL A 100 18.62 -17.05 -0.89
CA VAL A 100 17.14 -17.00 -0.80
C VAL A 100 16.67 -16.03 0.27
N ARG A 101 17.32 -16.03 1.45
CA ARG A 101 16.98 -15.08 2.52
C ARG A 101 17.20 -13.64 2.08
N LYS A 102 18.29 -13.36 1.38
CA LYS A 102 18.60 -12.03 0.85
C LYS A 102 17.54 -11.57 -0.15
N THR A 103 17.18 -12.40 -1.13
CA THR A 103 16.15 -12.06 -2.13
C THR A 103 14.78 -11.85 -1.48
N CYS A 104 14.40 -12.70 -0.52
CA CYS A 104 13.17 -12.53 0.28
C CYS A 104 13.16 -11.21 1.06
N GLY A 105 14.30 -10.81 1.63
CA GLY A 105 14.46 -9.54 2.33
C GLY A 105 14.29 -8.33 1.38
N GLU A 106 14.91 -8.38 0.21
CA GLU A 106 14.77 -7.34 -0.83
C GLU A 106 13.32 -7.21 -1.30
N MET A 107 12.66 -8.32 -1.63
CA MET A 107 11.24 -8.34 -2.02
C MET A 107 10.33 -7.72 -0.95
N SER A 108 10.54 -8.08 0.31
CA SER A 108 9.77 -7.56 1.44
C SER A 108 9.97 -6.05 1.61
N LEU A 109 11.23 -5.60 1.52
CA LEU A 109 11.57 -4.18 1.61
C LEU A 109 10.89 -3.38 0.49
N HIS A 110 11.06 -3.80 -0.76
CA HIS A 110 10.47 -3.12 -1.90
C HIS A 110 8.94 -3.13 -1.86
N SER A 111 8.32 -4.25 -1.52
CA SER A 111 6.86 -4.37 -1.40
C SER A 111 6.30 -3.47 -0.30
N SER A 112 6.95 -3.43 0.87
CA SER A 112 6.51 -2.57 1.97
C SER A 112 6.63 -1.09 1.62
N LYS A 113 7.65 -0.71 0.85
CA LYS A 113 7.82 0.64 0.33
C LYS A 113 6.71 1.00 -0.64
N VAL A 114 6.44 0.13 -1.62
CA VAL A 114 5.34 0.29 -2.59
C VAL A 114 4.00 0.45 -1.87
N LEU A 115 3.66 -0.43 -0.94
CA LEU A 115 2.40 -0.33 -0.18
C LEU A 115 2.29 0.99 0.60
N ARG A 116 3.39 1.46 1.21
CA ARG A 116 3.41 2.74 1.92
C ARG A 116 3.18 3.92 0.97
N ASP A 117 3.83 3.91 -0.18
CA ASP A 117 3.71 4.96 -1.19
C ASP A 117 2.29 5.00 -1.78
N LEU A 118 1.70 3.83 -2.08
CA LEU A 118 0.32 3.70 -2.57
C LEU A 118 -0.71 4.14 -1.53
N ALA A 119 -0.49 3.79 -0.26
CA ALA A 119 -1.36 4.23 0.84
C ALA A 119 -1.32 5.75 1.00
N MET A 120 -0.12 6.34 0.93
CA MET A 120 0.03 7.79 0.96
C MET A 120 -0.69 8.45 -0.22
N ALA A 121 -0.44 7.98 -1.44
CA ALA A 121 -1.07 8.49 -2.66
C ALA A 121 -2.60 8.43 -2.62
N THR A 122 -3.16 7.32 -2.14
CA THR A 122 -4.61 7.15 -2.00
C THR A 122 -5.19 8.09 -0.94
N ARG A 123 -4.49 8.26 0.19
CA ARG A 123 -4.91 9.15 1.28
C ARG A 123 -4.90 10.62 0.88
N THR A 124 -3.92 11.05 0.09
CA THR A 124 -3.78 12.44 -0.37
C THR A 124 -4.48 12.69 -1.71
N MET A 125 -5.04 11.64 -2.33
CA MET A 125 -5.58 11.61 -3.70
C MET A 125 -4.62 12.27 -4.70
N THR A 126 -3.34 11.93 -4.56
CA THR A 126 -2.28 12.36 -5.48
C THR A 126 -1.81 11.19 -6.31
N VAL A 127 -1.40 11.46 -7.55
CA VAL A 127 -0.84 10.42 -8.42
C VAL A 127 0.34 9.77 -7.70
N PRO A 128 0.43 8.43 -7.65
CA PRO A 128 1.58 7.76 -7.10
C PRO A 128 2.86 8.25 -7.80
N SER A 129 3.83 8.78 -7.05
CA SER A 129 5.24 8.94 -7.48
C SER A 129 5.71 7.64 -8.14
N PRO A 130 6.68 7.57 -9.10
CA PRO A 130 6.97 6.36 -9.89
C PRO A 130 7.21 5.08 -9.07
N VAL A 131 6.11 4.45 -8.66
CA VAL A 131 6.00 3.15 -7.99
C VAL A 131 6.52 2.07 -8.94
N ASN A 132 6.44 2.32 -10.25
CA ASN A 132 6.85 1.44 -11.32
C ASN A 132 8.30 0.93 -11.18
N ILE A 133 9.26 1.74 -10.75
CA ILE A 133 10.65 1.28 -10.61
C ILE A 133 10.79 0.31 -9.43
N THR A 134 10.29 0.71 -8.25
CA THR A 134 10.38 -0.11 -7.03
C THR A 134 9.55 -1.39 -7.15
N MET A 135 8.39 -1.31 -7.80
CA MET A 135 7.56 -2.48 -8.07
C MET A 135 8.21 -3.41 -9.09
N ALA A 136 8.77 -2.88 -10.19
CA ALA A 136 9.50 -3.70 -11.16
C ALA A 136 10.70 -4.42 -10.53
N THR A 137 11.41 -3.77 -9.60
CA THR A 137 12.49 -4.46 -8.85
C THR A 137 11.97 -5.59 -7.98
N ALA A 138 10.82 -5.42 -7.31
CA ALA A 138 10.20 -6.48 -6.52
C ALA A 138 9.75 -7.66 -7.39
N VAL A 139 9.09 -7.39 -8.51
CA VAL A 139 8.62 -8.42 -9.46
C VAL A 139 9.80 -9.19 -10.04
N LYS A 140 10.84 -8.49 -10.49
CA LYS A 140 12.05 -9.15 -11.03
C LYS A 140 12.74 -10.03 -9.98
N ALA A 141 12.77 -9.60 -8.72
CA ALA A 141 13.31 -10.41 -7.64
C ALA A 141 12.46 -11.66 -7.39
N ALA A 142 11.13 -11.54 -7.44
CA ALA A 142 10.21 -12.68 -7.31
C ALA A 142 10.38 -13.70 -8.46
N GLU A 143 10.51 -13.24 -9.70
CA GLU A 143 10.74 -14.09 -10.87
C GLU A 143 12.09 -14.83 -10.77
N SER A 144 13.14 -14.11 -10.40
CA SER A 144 14.47 -14.69 -10.15
C SER A 144 14.40 -15.78 -9.07
N LEU A 145 13.72 -15.52 -7.96
CA LEU A 145 13.55 -16.47 -6.87
C LEU A 145 12.76 -17.72 -7.31
N ARG A 146 11.71 -17.55 -8.11
CA ARG A 146 10.95 -18.68 -8.68
C ARG A 146 11.80 -19.54 -9.61
N SER A 147 12.63 -18.92 -10.45
CA SER A 147 13.58 -19.64 -11.31
C SER A 147 14.59 -20.43 -10.48
N GLU A 148 15.18 -19.82 -9.45
CA GLU A 148 16.14 -20.49 -8.56
C GLU A 148 15.50 -21.67 -7.82
N LEU A 149 14.24 -21.54 -7.38
CA LEU A 149 13.50 -22.61 -6.72
C LEU A 149 13.18 -23.78 -7.67
N ALA A 150 12.92 -23.50 -8.95
CA ALA A 150 12.66 -24.53 -9.95
C ALA A 150 13.92 -25.34 -10.31
N GLU A 151 15.07 -24.66 -10.44
CA GLU A 151 16.35 -25.29 -10.82
C GLU A 151 17.00 -26.09 -9.68
N ASN A 152 16.74 -25.72 -8.42
CA ASN A 152 17.41 -26.32 -7.26
C ASN A 152 16.49 -27.25 -6.48
N THR A 153 16.49 -28.54 -6.83
CA THR A 153 15.73 -29.59 -6.12
C THR A 153 16.10 -29.71 -4.63
N ALA A 154 17.32 -29.34 -4.26
CA ALA A 154 17.76 -29.26 -2.86
C ALA A 154 17.02 -28.18 -2.04
N LEU A 155 16.57 -27.08 -2.67
CA LEU A 155 15.70 -26.09 -1.99
C LEU A 155 14.31 -26.64 -1.72
N LEU A 156 13.77 -27.45 -2.65
CA LEU A 156 12.50 -28.13 -2.46
C LEU A 156 12.56 -29.18 -1.34
N GLN A 157 13.72 -29.80 -1.13
CA GLN A 157 13.98 -30.67 0.02
C GLN A 157 14.00 -29.89 1.34
N VAL A 158 14.39 -28.61 1.34
CA VAL A 158 14.23 -27.70 2.48
C VAL A 158 12.84 -27.03 2.41
N MET A 159 11.80 -27.85 2.60
CA MET A 159 10.38 -27.49 2.47
C MET A 159 10.04 -26.12 3.08
N HIS A 160 10.59 -25.78 4.25
CA HIS A 160 10.33 -24.50 4.92
C HIS A 160 10.88 -23.28 4.18
N VAL A 161 12.06 -23.38 3.58
CA VAL A 161 12.67 -22.30 2.81
C VAL A 161 11.90 -22.11 1.51
N ALA A 162 11.57 -23.21 0.82
CA ALA A 162 10.77 -23.18 -0.41
C ALA A 162 9.39 -22.55 -0.20
N VAL A 163 8.63 -23.01 0.79
CA VAL A 163 7.28 -22.50 1.06
C VAL A 163 7.31 -21.02 1.45
N THR A 164 8.26 -20.61 2.31
CA THR A 164 8.39 -19.20 2.71
C THR A 164 8.72 -18.31 1.51
N ALA A 165 9.64 -18.76 0.64
CA ALA A 165 10.02 -18.06 -0.59
C ALA A 165 8.83 -17.91 -1.55
N THR A 166 8.07 -18.98 -1.79
CA THR A 166 6.90 -18.95 -2.67
C THR A 166 5.80 -18.04 -2.14
N LEU A 167 5.48 -18.14 -0.84
CA LEU A 167 4.47 -17.26 -0.22
C LEU A 167 4.85 -15.78 -0.30
N LEU A 168 6.15 -15.46 -0.16
CA LEU A 168 6.65 -14.10 -0.36
C LEU A 168 6.57 -13.64 -1.83
N ALA A 169 6.83 -14.53 -2.79
CA ALA A 169 6.66 -14.23 -4.21
C ALA A 169 5.18 -13.96 -4.55
N ASP A 170 4.27 -14.77 -4.01
CA ASP A 170 2.84 -14.56 -4.19
C ASP A 170 2.36 -13.25 -3.55
N LEU A 171 2.97 -12.84 -2.43
CA LEU A 171 2.71 -11.53 -1.82
C LEU A 171 3.11 -10.38 -2.75
N VAL A 172 4.25 -10.49 -3.45
CA VAL A 172 4.67 -9.49 -4.46
C VAL A 172 3.62 -9.38 -5.58
N ASP A 173 3.08 -10.50 -6.05
CA ASP A 173 2.01 -10.50 -7.06
C ASP A 173 0.75 -9.78 -6.55
N ARG A 174 0.36 -9.98 -5.27
CA ARG A 174 -0.76 -9.24 -4.67
C ARG A 174 -0.49 -7.74 -4.56
N VAL A 175 0.73 -7.34 -4.22
CA VAL A 175 1.12 -5.91 -4.18
C VAL A 175 1.08 -5.29 -5.57
N LYS A 176 1.46 -6.04 -6.61
CA LYS A 176 1.34 -5.63 -8.01
C LYS A 176 -0.12 -5.34 -8.39
N GLU A 177 -1.02 -6.28 -8.08
CA GLU A 177 -2.47 -6.13 -8.35
C GLU A 177 -3.05 -4.89 -7.62
N ILE A 178 -2.61 -4.64 -6.38
CA ILE A 178 -2.97 -3.43 -5.63
C ILE A 178 -2.47 -2.18 -6.33
N ALA A 179 -1.20 -2.15 -6.77
CA ALA A 179 -0.62 -1.01 -7.48
C ALA A 179 -1.41 -0.68 -8.76
N GLU A 180 -1.71 -1.68 -9.58
CA GLU A 180 -2.51 -1.53 -10.80
C GLU A 180 -3.93 -1.03 -10.50
N CYS A 181 -4.54 -1.51 -9.41
CA CYS A 181 -5.86 -1.04 -8.97
C CYS A 181 -5.84 0.43 -8.52
N VAL A 182 -4.79 0.85 -7.79
CA VAL A 182 -4.60 2.25 -7.38
C VAL A 182 -4.36 3.14 -8.60
N ASP A 183 -3.63 2.69 -9.60
CA ASP A 183 -3.43 3.44 -10.84
C ASP A 183 -4.74 3.65 -11.61
N VAL A 184 -5.59 2.62 -11.69
CA VAL A 184 -6.94 2.73 -12.28
C VAL A 184 -7.79 3.71 -11.46
N LEU A 185 -7.77 3.59 -10.13
CA LEU A 185 -8.50 4.49 -9.24
C LEU A 185 -8.03 5.93 -9.43
N ALA A 186 -6.72 6.18 -9.45
CA ALA A 186 -6.13 7.51 -9.61
C ALA A 186 -6.58 8.19 -10.91
N ARG A 187 -6.61 7.44 -12.01
CA ARG A 187 -7.12 7.94 -13.30
C ARG A 187 -8.61 8.28 -13.25
N LEU A 188 -9.44 7.38 -12.73
CA LEU A 188 -10.89 7.57 -12.67
C LEU A 188 -11.33 8.65 -11.68
N ALA A 189 -10.60 8.79 -10.56
CA ALA A 189 -10.86 9.77 -9.51
C ALA A 189 -10.16 11.12 -9.78
N HIS A 190 -9.41 11.25 -10.87
CA HIS A 190 -8.63 12.44 -11.22
C HIS A 190 -7.71 12.90 -10.08
N PHE A 191 -6.89 11.97 -9.56
CA PHE A 191 -5.87 12.29 -8.58
C PHE A 191 -4.95 13.40 -9.09
N LYS A 192 -4.55 14.31 -8.20
CA LYS A 192 -3.74 15.47 -8.56
C LYS A 192 -2.27 15.10 -8.69
N ASN A 193 -1.55 15.74 -9.61
CA ASN A 193 -0.10 15.64 -9.61
C ASN A 193 0.44 16.52 -8.46
N PRO A 194 1.33 16.01 -7.59
CA PRO A 194 1.91 16.81 -6.50
C PRO A 194 2.61 18.09 -6.99
N GLU A 195 3.13 18.11 -8.23
CA GLU A 195 3.82 19.28 -8.79
C GLU A 195 2.88 20.40 -9.24
N ASP A 196 1.65 20.09 -9.68
CA ASP A 196 0.67 21.10 -10.09
C ASP A 196 0.23 21.99 -8.92
N THR A 197 0.31 21.47 -7.69
CA THR A 197 -0.10 22.19 -6.47
C THR A 197 0.89 23.30 -6.10
N LYS A 198 2.18 23.15 -6.45
CA LYS A 198 3.21 24.18 -6.19
C LYS A 198 3.06 25.36 -7.14
N ASN A 199 2.73 25.10 -8.41
CA ASN A 199 2.58 26.14 -9.43
C ASN A 199 1.36 27.04 -9.21
N VAL A 200 0.24 26.47 -8.72
CA VAL A 200 -0.98 27.25 -8.40
C VAL A 200 -0.71 28.23 -7.25
N VAL A 201 -0.06 27.79 -6.18
CA VAL A 201 0.25 28.65 -5.02
C VAL A 201 1.20 29.79 -5.40
N VAL A 202 2.22 29.51 -6.22
CA VAL A 202 3.14 30.53 -6.75
C VAL A 202 2.40 31.55 -7.61
N SER A 203 1.51 31.10 -8.51
CA SER A 203 0.74 31.99 -9.39
C SER A 203 -0.28 32.89 -8.64
N THR A 204 -0.85 32.40 -7.53
CA THR A 204 -1.78 33.20 -6.71
C THR A 204 -1.07 34.24 -5.85
N VAL A 205 0.17 33.97 -5.41
CA VAL A 205 0.97 34.94 -4.64
C VAL A 205 1.46 36.08 -5.52
N SER A 206 1.76 35.82 -6.81
CA SER A 206 2.19 36.87 -7.75
C SER A 206 1.08 37.84 -8.17
N ARG A 207 -0.19 37.55 -7.90
CA ARG A 207 -1.35 38.34 -8.34
C ARG A 207 -2.02 39.16 -7.23
N GLY A 208 -1.44 39.18 -6.02
CA GLY A 208 -2.05 39.79 -4.82
C GLY A 208 -1.46 41.12 -4.37
N ILE A 209 -0.58 41.75 -5.15
CA ILE A 209 0.02 43.06 -4.82
C ILE A 209 -0.14 43.97 -6.04
N ASP A 210 -1.31 44.57 -6.18
CA ASP A 210 -1.54 45.90 -6.81
C ASP A 210 -3.05 46.08 -7.03
N GLU A 211 -3.77 46.49 -5.99
CA GLU A 211 -5.01 47.23 -6.19
C GLU A 211 -5.11 48.31 -5.09
N PRO A 212 -5.05 49.60 -5.43
CA PRO A 212 -5.18 50.66 -4.44
C PRO A 212 -6.66 50.84 -4.05
N LEU A 213 -6.89 51.00 -2.74
CA LEU A 213 -8.20 51.31 -2.15
C LEU A 213 -8.80 52.58 -2.76
N PRO A 214 -10.10 52.62 -3.10
CA PRO A 214 -10.76 53.85 -3.50
C PRO A 214 -11.00 54.75 -2.27
N ASP A 215 -10.70 56.04 -2.43
CA ASP A 215 -10.99 57.09 -1.47
C ASP A 215 -12.50 57.17 -1.18
N VAL A 216 -12.87 57.03 0.09
CA VAL A 216 -14.21 57.30 0.57
C VAL A 216 -14.34 58.80 0.83
N VAL A 217 -15.03 59.49 -0.09
CA VAL A 217 -15.61 60.83 0.16
C VAL A 217 -17.11 60.66 0.24
N ILE A 218 -17.71 60.92 1.40
CA ILE A 218 -19.16 61.06 1.55
C ILE A 218 -19.44 62.46 2.11
N LEU A 219 -20.15 63.25 1.30
CA LEU A 219 -21.03 64.35 1.71
C LEU A 219 -22.36 63.78 2.20
#